data_AF-A0A258K5X5-F1
#
_entry.id   AF-A0A258K5X5-F1
#
_cell.length_a   1.000
_cell.length_b   1.000
_cell.length_c   1.000
_cell.angle_alpha   90.00
_cell.angle_beta   90.00
_cell.angle_gamma   90.00
#
_symmetry.space_group_name_H-M   'P 1'
#
loop_
_entity.id
_entity.type
_entity.pdbx_description
1 polymer ?
#
loop_
_entity_poly.entity_id
_entity_poly.type
_entity_poly.pdbx_seq_one_letter_code
_entity_poly.pdbx_strand_id
1 'polypeptide(L)'
;MTDLPTLEDLERRYEDMIGFTPPKIAKRLKLGMRVDPALVASLEDWRIAALTPDALDQKTVQIMCFAILLVQSSEAAANHAKAAIKAGATLEELHAAAGIATLFRGVAAFNQAGEMLANLFPE
;
A
#
# COMPACT_ATOMS: atom_id res chain seq x y z
N MET A 1 1.65 -20.35 24.06
CA MET A 1 1.04 -19.24 23.29
C MET A 1 2.07 -18.14 23.26
N THR A 2 2.43 -17.65 22.08
CA THR A 2 3.21 -16.41 21.96
C THR A 2 2.41 -15.27 22.57
N ASP A 3 3.04 -14.42 23.35
CA ASP A 3 2.38 -13.22 23.87
C ASP A 3 1.96 -12.33 22.71
N LEU A 4 0.70 -11.87 22.74
CA LEU A 4 0.16 -10.98 21.72
C LEU A 4 0.74 -9.57 21.89
N PRO A 5 1.02 -8.85 20.79
CA PRO A 5 1.51 -7.48 20.87
C PRO A 5 0.46 -6.57 21.51
N THR A 6 0.93 -5.55 22.23
CA THR A 6 0.05 -4.49 22.75
C THR A 6 -0.40 -3.55 21.63
N LEU A 7 -1.42 -2.72 21.88
CA LEU A 7 -1.80 -1.67 20.94
C LEU A 7 -0.62 -0.72 20.64
N GLU A 8 0.15 -0.36 21.66
CA GLU A 8 1.33 0.50 21.52
C GLU A 8 2.40 -0.15 20.63
N ASP A 9 2.64 -1.45 20.79
CA ASP A 9 3.56 -2.19 19.92
C ASP A 9 3.13 -2.13 18.45
N LEU A 10 1.82 -2.23 18.20
CA LEU A 10 1.27 -2.17 16.84
C LEU A 10 1.32 -0.76 16.24
N GLU A 11 1.06 0.28 17.03
CA GLU A 11 1.15 1.68 16.59
C GLU A 11 2.61 2.07 16.28
N ARG A 12 3.55 1.68 17.14
CA ARG A 12 4.99 1.92 16.94
C ARG A 12 5.52 1.38 15.60
N ARG A 13 5.03 0.23 15.12
CA ARG A 13 5.37 -0.31 13.78
C ARG A 13 5.07 0.67 12.64
N TYR A 14 4.00 1.46 12.75
CA TYR A 14 3.67 2.49 11.75
C TYR A 14 4.54 3.73 11.92
N GLU A 15 4.83 4.13 13.14
CA GLU A 15 5.71 5.27 13.44
C GLU A 15 7.13 5.01 12.91
N ASP A 16 7.64 3.80 13.07
CA ASP A 16 8.93 3.38 12.52
C ASP A 16 8.93 3.42 10.98
N MET A 17 7.82 3.08 10.33
CA MET A 17 7.71 3.07 8.86
C MET A 17 7.47 4.47 8.25
N ILE A 18 6.56 5.28 8.80
CA ILE A 18 6.08 6.54 8.20
C ILE A 18 6.15 7.75 9.12
N GLY A 19 6.55 7.58 10.37
CA GLY A 19 6.72 8.66 11.35
C GLY A 19 5.46 8.98 12.18
N PHE A 20 4.32 8.35 11.90
CA PHE A 20 3.09 8.49 12.69
C PHE A 20 2.14 7.31 12.43
N THR A 21 1.22 7.04 13.34
CA THR A 21 0.12 6.08 13.09
C THR A 21 -1.03 6.77 12.34
N PRO A 22 -1.42 6.33 11.12
CA PRO A 22 -2.51 6.98 10.39
C PRO A 22 -3.85 6.85 11.11
N PRO A 23 -4.71 7.88 11.12
CA PRO A 23 -5.96 7.87 11.91
C PRO A 23 -6.90 6.70 11.60
N LYS A 24 -7.00 6.30 10.32
CA LYS A 24 -7.80 5.13 9.90
C LYS A 24 -7.23 3.83 10.47
N ILE A 25 -5.90 3.71 10.50
CA ILE A 25 -5.18 2.56 11.04
C ILE A 25 -5.34 2.50 12.55
N ALA A 26 -5.11 3.60 13.27
CA ALA A 26 -5.28 3.68 14.73
C ALA A 26 -6.69 3.23 15.16
N LYS A 27 -7.73 3.67 14.45
CA LYS A 27 -9.12 3.22 14.69
C LYS A 27 -9.29 1.71 14.51
N ARG A 28 -8.72 1.12 13.45
CA ARG A 28 -8.77 -0.33 13.18
C ARG A 28 -8.03 -1.11 14.26
N LEU A 29 -6.82 -0.68 14.64
CA LEU A 29 -6.02 -1.33 15.68
C LEU A 29 -6.75 -1.29 17.02
N LYS A 30 -7.21 -0.12 17.47
CA LYS A 30 -7.93 0.04 18.73
C LYS A 30 -9.22 -0.81 18.79
N LEU A 31 -9.99 -0.83 17.71
CA LEU A 31 -11.22 -1.63 17.66
C LEU A 31 -10.89 -3.12 17.67
N GLY A 32 -9.98 -3.56 16.80
CA GLY A 32 -9.68 -4.98 16.67
C GLY A 32 -8.96 -5.55 17.90
N MET A 33 -8.05 -4.79 18.53
CA MET A 33 -7.45 -5.18 19.82
C MET A 33 -8.45 -5.26 20.98
N ARG A 34 -9.67 -4.74 20.83
CA ARG A 34 -10.76 -4.92 21.80
C ARG A 34 -11.63 -6.12 21.48
N VAL A 35 -11.76 -6.48 20.19
CA VAL A 35 -12.73 -7.48 19.71
C VAL A 35 -12.07 -8.83 19.43
N ASP A 36 -10.94 -8.83 18.73
CA ASP A 36 -10.18 -10.02 18.34
C ASP A 36 -8.68 -9.68 18.21
N PRO A 37 -7.94 -9.66 19.33
CA PRO A 37 -6.53 -9.29 19.35
C PRO A 37 -5.63 -10.24 18.54
N ALA A 38 -5.96 -11.53 18.51
CA ALA A 38 -5.17 -12.53 17.82
C ALA A 38 -5.25 -12.35 16.29
N LEU A 39 -6.45 -12.05 15.76
CA LEU A 39 -6.61 -11.76 14.35
C LEU A 39 -5.88 -10.48 13.93
N VAL A 40 -5.96 -9.41 14.73
CA VAL A 40 -5.24 -8.15 14.42
C VAL A 40 -3.74 -8.37 14.44
N ALA A 41 -3.20 -9.05 15.46
CA ALA A 41 -1.78 -9.35 15.53
C ALA A 41 -1.31 -10.13 14.28
N SER A 42 -2.04 -11.17 13.90
CA SER A 42 -1.74 -11.98 12.71
C SER A 42 -1.77 -11.15 11.42
N LEU A 43 -2.74 -10.24 11.29
CA LEU A 43 -2.85 -9.37 10.12
C LEU A 43 -1.72 -8.33 10.05
N GLU A 44 -1.28 -7.80 11.20
CA GLU A 44 -0.15 -6.87 11.26
C GLU A 44 1.19 -7.54 11.03
N ASP A 45 1.37 -8.77 11.49
CA ASP A 45 2.58 -9.57 11.21
C ASP A 45 2.65 -9.92 9.72
N TRP A 46 1.55 -10.35 9.11
CA TRP A 46 1.49 -10.57 7.66
C TRP A 46 1.76 -9.28 6.88
N ARG A 47 1.19 -8.16 7.31
CA ARG A 47 1.41 -6.85 6.69
C ARG A 47 2.90 -6.47 6.70
N ILE A 48 3.60 -6.66 7.82
CA ILE A 48 5.04 -6.39 7.90
C ILE A 48 5.80 -7.31 6.96
N ALA A 49 5.57 -8.62 7.03
CA ALA A 49 6.26 -9.58 6.18
C ALA A 49 6.09 -9.26 4.67
N ALA A 50 4.90 -8.82 4.26
CA ALA A 50 4.64 -8.41 2.88
C ALA A 50 5.29 -7.08 2.49
N LEU A 51 5.51 -6.17 3.46
CA LEU A 51 6.14 -4.86 3.24
C LEU A 51 7.66 -4.84 3.45
N THR A 52 8.24 -5.92 3.99
CA THR A 52 9.68 -6.06 4.19
C THR A 52 10.23 -7.34 3.54
N PRO A 53 9.98 -7.57 2.24
CA PRO A 53 10.57 -8.72 1.54
C PRO A 53 12.09 -8.53 1.40
N ASP A 54 12.86 -9.61 1.58
CA ASP A 54 14.32 -9.58 1.42
C ASP A 54 14.77 -9.23 -0.01
N ALA A 55 13.89 -9.46 -1.00
CA ALA A 55 14.19 -9.27 -2.41
C ALA A 55 14.09 -7.81 -2.90
N LEU A 56 13.51 -6.89 -2.12
CA LEU A 56 13.30 -5.50 -2.52
C LEU A 56 13.66 -4.54 -1.39
N ASP A 57 14.33 -3.44 -1.73
CA ASP A 57 14.58 -2.38 -0.76
C ASP A 57 13.27 -1.65 -0.36
N GLN A 58 13.29 -0.99 0.80
CA GLN A 58 12.12 -0.30 1.33
C GLN A 58 11.64 0.83 0.41
N LYS A 59 12.54 1.54 -0.27
CA LYS A 59 12.17 2.61 -1.19
C LYS A 59 11.29 2.06 -2.33
N THR A 60 11.73 0.97 -2.95
CA THR A 60 11.06 0.29 -4.05
C THR A 60 9.70 -0.24 -3.60
N VAL A 61 9.63 -0.92 -2.46
CA VAL A 61 8.37 -1.43 -1.91
C VAL A 61 7.35 -0.30 -1.70
N GLN A 62 7.76 0.81 -1.09
CA GLN A 62 6.85 1.91 -0.80
C GLN A 62 6.39 2.65 -2.07
N ILE A 63 7.25 2.81 -3.07
CA ILE A 63 6.87 3.35 -4.39
C ILE A 63 5.87 2.42 -5.10
N MET A 64 6.08 1.10 -5.04
CA MET A 64 5.12 0.13 -5.59
C MET A 64 3.76 0.23 -4.89
N CYS A 65 3.72 0.26 -3.56
CA CYS A 65 2.49 0.45 -2.80
C CYS A 65 1.79 1.77 -3.15
N PHE A 66 2.54 2.86 -3.29
CA PHE A 66 2.02 4.15 -3.73
C PHE A 66 1.33 4.04 -5.10
N ALA A 67 1.99 3.47 -6.10
CA ALA A 67 1.43 3.30 -7.44
C ALA A 67 0.17 2.41 -7.44
N ILE A 68 0.21 1.26 -6.75
CA ILE A 68 -0.93 0.33 -6.63
C ILE A 68 -2.15 1.03 -6.01
N LEU A 69 -1.94 1.79 -4.93
CA LEU A 69 -3.03 2.49 -4.24
C LEU A 69 -3.56 3.68 -5.04
N LEU A 70 -2.72 4.35 -5.84
CA LEU A 70 -3.17 5.38 -6.78
C LEU A 70 -4.09 4.81 -7.87
N VAL A 71 -3.76 3.63 -8.43
CA VAL A 71 -4.64 2.94 -9.38
C VAL A 71 -6.04 2.72 -8.77
N GLN A 72 -6.09 2.38 -7.48
CA GLN A 72 -7.33 2.16 -6.73
C GLN A 72 -8.01 3.45 -6.24
N SER A 73 -7.47 4.64 -6.53
CA SER A 73 -7.99 5.91 -5.99
C SER A 73 -8.01 5.98 -4.45
N SER A 74 -7.11 5.24 -3.80
CA SER A 74 -7.07 5.13 -2.35
C SER A 74 -6.28 6.28 -1.74
N GLU A 75 -6.88 6.99 -0.78
CA GLU A 75 -6.20 8.03 0.01
C GLU A 75 -4.97 7.49 0.77
N ALA A 76 -4.90 6.16 0.98
CA ALA A 76 -3.74 5.52 1.58
C ALA A 76 -2.46 5.68 0.75
N ALA A 77 -2.57 5.97 -0.56
CA ALA A 77 -1.43 6.28 -1.42
C ALA A 77 -0.54 7.37 -0.80
N ALA A 78 -1.15 8.40 -0.20
CA ALA A 78 -0.40 9.49 0.44
C ALA A 78 0.50 9.00 1.60
N ASN A 79 0.09 7.98 2.35
CA ASN A 79 0.92 7.40 3.42
C ASN A 79 2.13 6.67 2.85
N HIS A 80 1.97 5.95 1.74
CA HIS A 80 3.06 5.24 1.09
C HIS A 80 4.01 6.18 0.34
N ALA A 81 3.53 7.30 -0.19
CA ALA A 81 4.41 8.37 -0.68
C ALA A 81 5.31 8.93 0.44
N LYS A 82 4.75 9.19 1.63
CA LYS A 82 5.54 9.61 2.81
C LYS A 82 6.55 8.54 3.25
N ALA A 83 6.15 7.27 3.25
CA ALA A 83 7.03 6.14 3.57
C ALA A 83 8.21 6.07 2.59
N ALA A 84 7.93 6.22 1.30
CA ALA A 84 8.93 6.23 0.25
C ALA A 84 9.92 7.40 0.44
N ILE A 85 9.42 8.60 0.74
CA ILE A 85 10.28 9.77 1.04
C ILE A 85 11.19 9.49 2.24
N LYS A 86 10.65 8.92 3.32
CA LYS A 86 11.45 8.51 4.49
C LYS A 86 12.53 7.48 4.13
N ALA A 87 12.24 6.60 3.17
CA ALA A 87 13.18 5.63 2.61
C ALA A 87 14.11 6.20 1.52
N GLY A 88 14.07 7.51 1.26
CA GLY A 88 14.97 8.21 0.33
C GLY A 88 14.44 8.39 -1.09
N ALA A 89 13.13 8.25 -1.33
CA ALA A 89 12.54 8.53 -2.63
C ALA A 89 12.56 10.02 -2.99
N THR A 90 12.82 10.34 -4.26
CA THR A 90 12.75 11.71 -4.79
C THR A 90 11.36 12.05 -5.33
N LEU A 91 11.14 13.34 -5.60
CA LEU A 91 9.92 13.81 -6.25
C LEU A 91 9.77 13.21 -7.66
N GLU A 92 10.86 13.10 -8.40
CA GLU A 92 10.90 12.56 -9.76
C GLU A 92 10.52 11.08 -9.78
N GLU A 93 11.01 10.29 -8.83
CA GLU A 93 10.65 8.86 -8.69
C GLU A 93 9.15 8.69 -8.40
N LEU A 94 8.58 9.50 -7.50
CA LEU A 94 7.16 9.47 -7.19
C LEU A 94 6.30 9.94 -8.38
N HIS A 95 6.73 10.99 -9.08
CA HIS A 95 6.02 11.46 -10.27
C HIS A 95 6.06 10.43 -11.41
N ALA A 96 7.20 9.76 -11.63
CA ALA A 96 7.30 8.67 -12.59
C ALA A 96 6.34 7.51 -12.23
N ALA A 97 6.28 7.13 -10.96
CA ALA A 97 5.34 6.11 -10.47
C ALA A 97 3.87 6.50 -10.69
N ALA A 98 3.52 7.79 -10.53
CA ALA A 98 2.17 8.30 -10.83
C ALA A 98 1.83 8.22 -12.33
N GLY A 99 2.80 8.47 -13.22
CA GLY A 99 2.66 8.27 -14.65
C GLY A 99 2.37 6.80 -15.00
N ILE A 100 3.11 5.86 -14.39
CA ILE A 100 2.88 4.42 -14.54
C ILE A 100 1.50 4.02 -14.01
N ALA A 101 1.10 4.50 -12.83
CA ALA A 101 -0.22 4.23 -12.27
C ALA A 101 -1.36 4.70 -13.19
N THR A 102 -1.20 5.86 -13.83
CA THR A 102 -2.17 6.40 -14.80
C THR A 102 -2.34 5.46 -16.00
N LEU A 103 -1.24 4.92 -16.53
CA LEU A 103 -1.26 3.94 -17.62
C LEU A 103 -2.16 2.76 -17.27
N PHE A 104 -1.96 2.15 -16.11
CA PHE A 104 -2.71 0.95 -15.69
C PHE A 104 -4.13 1.23 -15.22
N ARG A 105 -4.47 2.49 -14.95
CA ARG A 105 -5.85 2.88 -14.64
C ARG A 105 -6.68 3.21 -15.88
N GLY A 106 -6.11 3.95 -16.84
CA GLY A 106 -6.85 4.50 -17.99
C GLY A 106 -6.60 3.78 -19.31
N VAL A 107 -5.35 3.45 -19.64
CA VAL A 107 -5.02 2.81 -20.93
C VAL A 107 -5.51 1.36 -20.98
N ALA A 108 -5.64 0.70 -19.82
CA ALA A 108 -6.27 -0.62 -19.73
C ALA A 108 -7.68 -0.64 -20.37
N ALA A 109 -8.47 0.44 -20.21
CA ALA A 109 -9.78 0.55 -20.83
C ALA A 109 -9.70 0.65 -22.36
N PHE A 110 -8.68 1.30 -22.90
CA PHE A 110 -8.49 1.42 -24.35
C PHE A 110 -8.03 0.10 -24.98
N ASN A 111 -7.16 -0.65 -24.29
CA ASN A 111 -6.79 -2.01 -24.72
C ASN A 111 -8.02 -2.93 -24.78
N GLN A 112 -8.87 -2.88 -23.75
CA GLN A 112 -10.10 -3.65 -23.69
C GLN A 112 -11.08 -3.23 -24.81
N ALA A 113 -11.18 -1.93 -25.10
CA ALA A 113 -11.97 -1.44 -26.22
C ALA A 113 -11.45 -1.98 -27.56
N GLY A 114 -10.13 -2.05 -27.76
CA GLY A 114 -9.52 -2.63 -28.96
C GLY A 114 -9.96 -4.08 -29.20
N GLU A 115 -9.90 -4.93 -28.18
CA GLU A 115 -10.38 -6.32 -28.25
C GLU A 115 -11.89 -6.39 -28.55
N MET A 116 -12.69 -5.60 -27.82
CA MET A 116 -14.14 -5.56 -28.02
C MET A 116 -14.52 -5.13 -29.44
N LEU A 117 -13.88 -4.07 -29.94
CA LEU A 117 -14.16 -3.53 -31.27
C LEU A 117 -13.71 -4.50 -32.36
N ALA A 118 -12.56 -5.16 -32.21
CA ALA A 118 -12.11 -6.19 -33.15
C ALA A 118 -13.11 -7.36 -33.26
N ASN A 119 -13.75 -7.75 -32.15
CA ASN A 119 -14.78 -8.79 -32.14
C ASN A 119 -16.11 -8.33 -32.78
N LEU A 120 -16.46 -7.04 -32.65
CA LEU A 120 -17.69 -6.47 -33.23
C LEU A 120 -17.54 -6.13 -34.72
N PHE A 121 -16.32 -5.82 -35.17
CA PHE A 121 -15.98 -5.42 -36.53
C PHE A 121 -14.85 -6.32 -37.09
N PRO A 122 -15.09 -7.62 -37.32
CA PRO A 122 -14.08 -8.53 -37.87
C PRO A 122 -13.76 -8.21 -39.35
N GLU A 123 -12.52 -8.46 -39.76
CA GLU A 123 -12.07 -8.38 -41.17
C GLU A 123 -12.67 -9.48 -42.06
#